data_AF-S8CQX8-F1
#
_entry.id   AF-S8CQX8-F1
#
_cell.length_a   1.000
_cell.length_b   1.000
_cell.length_c   1.000
_cell.angle_alpha   90.00
_cell.angle_beta   90.00
_cell.angle_gamma   90.00
#
_symmetry.space_group_name_H-M   'P 1'
#
loop_
_entity.id
_entity.type
_entity.pdbx_description
1 polymer ?
#
loop_
_entity_poly.entity_id
_entity_poly.type
_entity_poly.pdbx_seq_one_letter_code
_entity_poly.pdbx_strand_id
1 'polypeptide(L)'
;MDGEELTEQETALYDRQIRVWGADAQRRLSKSRVLVSGLKGAVAEFCKNIVLAGVGSVTLNDDRSVTDDLLSANFLIPTVENGDYGKSLAELCCDSLKDFNPMVQVSVQKGELVNFGVEFFENFDVVVINSCSLSTKKSVNDKCRKLSKRTAFYTVDCRGSCGEIFVDLQKYVYSK
;
A
#
# COMPACT_ATOMS: atom_id res chain seq x y z
N MET A 1 -18.97 19.10 8.21
CA MET A 1 -19.10 17.99 9.17
C MET A 1 -17.69 17.54 9.51
N ASP A 2 -17.12 18.26 10.46
CA ASP A 2 -16.06 17.95 11.42
C ASP A 2 -15.14 16.77 11.03
N GLY A 3 -14.28 17.02 10.05
CA GLY A 3 -13.09 16.21 9.88
C GLY A 3 -12.07 16.67 10.90
N GLU A 4 -11.78 15.83 11.92
CA GLU A 4 -10.69 16.02 12.89
C GLU A 4 -9.52 16.76 12.26
N GLU A 5 -9.12 17.86 12.91
CA GLU A 5 -7.98 18.66 12.48
C GLU A 5 -6.70 17.85 12.60
N LEU A 6 -5.74 18.10 11.70
CA LEU A 6 -4.40 17.53 11.84
C LEU A 6 -3.80 18.03 13.15
N THR A 7 -3.13 17.14 13.87
CA THR A 7 -2.38 17.54 15.06
C THR A 7 -1.29 18.56 14.69
N GLU A 8 -0.80 19.31 15.67
CA GLU A 8 0.33 20.24 15.44
C GLU A 8 1.56 19.50 14.91
N GLN A 9 1.81 18.28 15.42
CA GLN A 9 2.91 17.44 14.99
C GLN A 9 2.76 17.00 13.52
N GLU A 10 1.57 16.56 13.11
CA GLU A 10 1.30 16.22 11.70
C GLU A 10 1.38 17.45 10.79
N THR A 11 0.88 18.60 11.24
CA THR A 11 0.94 19.85 10.48
C THR A 11 2.39 20.28 10.26
N ALA A 12 3.24 20.18 11.28
CA ALA A 12 4.66 20.46 11.16
C ALA A 12 5.38 19.46 10.24
N LEU A 13 5.10 18.16 10.39
CA LEU A 13 5.71 17.10 9.59
C LEU A 13 5.35 17.21 8.10
N TYR A 14 4.08 17.52 7.80
CA TYR A 14 3.56 17.55 6.44
C TYR A 14 3.46 18.96 5.84
N ASP A 15 4.02 20.02 6.46
CA ASP A 15 3.90 21.41 6.02
C ASP A 15 4.17 21.59 4.51
N ARG A 16 5.26 21.03 4.00
CA ARG A 16 5.63 21.13 2.57
C ARG A 16 4.62 20.43 1.66
N GLN A 17 4.05 19.32 2.09
CA GLN A 17 3.07 18.55 1.33
C GLN A 17 1.70 19.27 1.34
N ILE A 18 1.31 19.80 2.49
CA ILE A 18 0.11 20.64 2.68
C ILE A 18 0.16 21.89 1.78
N ARG A 19 1.33 22.50 1.58
CA ARG A 19 1.48 23.63 0.64
C ARG A 19 1.26 23.24 -0.82
N VAL A 20 1.39 21.96 -1.18
CA VAL A 20 1.18 21.47 -2.55
C VAL A 20 -0.29 21.13 -2.79
N TRP A 21 -0.90 20.31 -1.92
CA TRP A 21 -2.25 19.78 -2.14
C TRP A 21 -3.32 20.28 -1.18
N GLY A 22 -2.95 21.07 -0.18
CA GLY A 22 -3.86 21.65 0.81
C GLY A 22 -4.16 20.75 2.01
N ALA A 23 -4.59 21.36 3.11
CA ALA A 23 -4.85 20.64 4.36
C ALA A 23 -6.01 19.65 4.29
N ASP A 24 -7.02 19.91 3.43
CA ASP A 24 -8.13 18.97 3.23
C ASP A 24 -7.68 17.67 2.56
N ALA A 25 -6.84 17.77 1.51
CA ALA A 25 -6.27 16.60 0.85
C ALA A 25 -5.40 15.78 1.81
N GLN A 26 -4.58 16.45 2.64
CA GLN A 26 -3.78 15.76 3.67
C GLN A 26 -4.67 15.04 4.69
N ARG A 27 -5.75 15.66 5.17
CA ARG A 27 -6.72 15.02 6.08
C ARG A 27 -7.41 13.81 5.48
N ARG A 28 -7.71 13.84 4.18
CA ARG A 28 -8.28 12.69 3.48
C ARG A 28 -7.24 11.58 3.31
N LEU A 29 -5.99 11.95 3.07
CA LEU A 29 -4.87 11.01 2.95
C LEU A 29 -4.61 10.29 4.28
N SER A 30 -4.54 11.01 5.40
CA SER A 30 -4.33 10.43 6.74
C SER A 30 -5.45 9.53 7.24
N LYS A 31 -6.60 9.51 6.55
CA LYS A 31 -7.72 8.60 6.82
C LYS A 31 -7.82 7.44 5.82
N SER A 32 -6.97 7.45 4.79
CA SER A 32 -6.99 6.43 3.73
C SER A 32 -6.27 5.15 4.18
N ARG A 33 -6.91 4.02 3.94
CA ARG A 33 -6.39 2.67 4.24
C ARG A 33 -6.01 1.96 2.94
N VAL A 34 -4.77 1.53 2.83
CA VAL A 34 -4.21 0.95 1.60
C VAL A 34 -3.83 -0.51 1.82
N LEU A 35 -4.35 -1.42 0.99
CA LEU A 35 -3.86 -2.79 0.88
C LEU A 35 -2.82 -2.86 -0.24
N VAL A 36 -1.68 -3.48 0.05
CA VAL A 36 -0.62 -3.71 -0.94
C VAL A 36 -0.26 -5.19 -0.95
N SER A 37 -0.33 -5.82 -2.11
CA SER A 37 0.09 -7.22 -2.29
C SER A 37 1.16 -7.36 -3.35
N GLY A 38 2.19 -8.15 -3.06
CA GLY A 38 3.35 -8.37 -3.92
C GLY A 38 4.44 -7.30 -3.75
N LEU A 39 5.39 -7.56 -2.85
CA LEU A 39 6.46 -6.64 -2.45
C LEU A 39 7.75 -6.84 -3.24
N LYS A 40 7.72 -6.42 -4.51
CA LYS A 40 8.93 -6.24 -5.33
C LYS A 40 9.41 -4.79 -5.29
N GLY A 41 10.58 -4.51 -5.86
CA GLY A 41 11.22 -3.18 -5.84
C GLY A 41 10.31 -2.00 -6.21
N ALA A 42 9.55 -2.08 -7.30
CA ALA A 42 8.63 -1.00 -7.68
C ALA A 42 7.52 -0.74 -6.65
N VAL A 43 7.03 -1.80 -5.99
CA VAL A 43 6.02 -1.67 -4.94
C VAL A 43 6.64 -1.21 -3.62
N ALA A 44 7.90 -1.57 -3.35
CA ALA A 44 8.64 -1.02 -2.22
C ALA A 44 8.79 0.51 -2.31
N GLU A 45 9.11 1.03 -3.50
CA GLU A 45 9.13 2.47 -3.78
C GLU A 45 7.76 3.12 -3.58
N PHE A 46 6.70 2.48 -4.07
CA PHE A 46 5.33 2.93 -3.85
C PHE A 46 5.00 3.00 -2.35
N CYS A 47 5.27 1.94 -1.59
CA CYS A 47 5.01 1.88 -0.15
C CYS A 47 5.74 2.99 0.61
N LYS A 48 7.04 3.17 0.34
CA LYS A 48 7.82 4.27 0.93
C LYS A 48 7.20 5.63 0.63
N ASN A 49 6.78 5.88 -0.61
CA ASN A 49 6.17 7.16 -0.99
C ASN A 49 4.85 7.41 -0.25
N ILE A 50 3.95 6.43 -0.17
CA ILE A 50 2.65 6.64 0.51
C ILE A 50 2.78 6.73 2.03
N VAL A 51 3.73 6.00 2.62
CA VAL A 51 4.03 6.09 4.06
C VAL A 51 4.61 7.46 4.40
N LEU A 52 5.57 7.97 3.62
CA LEU A 52 6.10 9.32 3.78
C LEU A 52 5.06 10.42 3.50
N ALA A 53 4.09 10.13 2.62
CA ALA A 53 2.97 11.04 2.37
C ALA A 53 1.96 11.08 3.53
N GLY A 54 2.02 10.13 4.46
CA GLY A 54 1.16 10.10 5.65
C GLY A 54 -0.24 9.55 5.37
N VAL A 55 -0.34 8.42 4.67
CA VAL A 55 -1.60 7.65 4.63
C VAL A 55 -1.98 7.14 6.02
N GLY A 56 -3.27 6.90 6.28
CA GLY A 56 -3.71 6.41 7.60
C GLY A 56 -3.19 5.03 7.94
N SER A 57 -3.28 4.09 6.98
CA SER A 57 -2.68 2.77 7.15
C SER A 57 -2.25 2.11 5.85
N VAL A 58 -1.27 1.22 5.98
CA VAL A 58 -0.80 0.31 4.93
C VAL A 58 -0.82 -1.11 5.47
N THR A 59 -1.62 -1.98 4.84
CA THR A 59 -1.60 -3.42 5.10
C THR A 59 -0.87 -4.14 3.98
N LEU A 60 0.16 -4.90 4.34
CA LEU A 60 1.02 -5.63 3.42
C LEU A 60 0.60 -7.10 3.34
N ASN A 61 0.56 -7.65 2.14
CA ASN A 61 0.25 -9.06 1.89
C ASN A 61 1.27 -9.67 0.93
N ASP A 62 2.18 -10.49 1.46
CA ASP A 62 3.16 -11.23 0.68
C ASP A 62 3.79 -12.33 1.54
N ASP A 63 3.22 -13.53 1.47
CA ASP A 63 3.65 -14.69 2.27
C ASP A 63 4.92 -15.37 1.72
N ARG A 64 5.45 -14.90 0.59
CA ARG A 64 6.65 -15.49 0.00
C ARG A 64 7.85 -15.25 0.91
N SER A 65 8.80 -16.18 0.87
CA SER A 65 10.12 -16.00 1.48
C SER A 65 10.98 -15.06 0.64
N VAL A 66 11.98 -14.48 1.29
CA VAL A 66 13.02 -13.69 0.63
C VAL A 66 13.81 -14.56 -0.34
N THR A 67 14.18 -13.97 -1.47
CA THR A 67 15.13 -14.54 -2.45
C THR A 67 16.25 -13.53 -2.72
N ASP A 68 17.39 -13.99 -3.22
CA ASP A 68 18.55 -13.12 -3.51
C ASP A 68 18.21 -11.98 -4.50
N ASP A 69 17.39 -12.29 -5.51
CA ASP A 69 16.87 -11.30 -6.46
C ASP A 69 16.07 -10.18 -5.76
N LEU A 70 15.30 -10.54 -4.73
CA LEU A 70 14.50 -9.57 -3.97
C LEU A 70 15.38 -8.74 -3.04
N LEU A 71 16.39 -9.35 -2.41
CA LEU A 71 17.38 -8.61 -1.59
C LEU A 71 18.09 -7.53 -2.40
N SER A 72 18.41 -7.84 -3.66
CA SER A 72 19.10 -6.91 -4.55
C SER A 72 18.20 -5.78 -5.08
N ALA A 73 16.88 -5.97 -5.06
CA ALA A 73 15.92 -5.08 -5.72
C ALA A 73 14.91 -4.40 -4.77
N ASN A 74 14.83 -4.80 -3.50
CA ASN A 74 13.88 -4.27 -2.53
C ASN A 74 14.62 -3.80 -1.27
N PHE A 75 14.81 -2.48 -1.17
CA PHE A 75 15.51 -1.84 -0.05
C PHE A 75 14.76 -1.91 1.30
N LEU A 76 13.49 -2.32 1.31
CA LEU A 76 12.73 -2.53 2.54
C LEU A 76 13.05 -3.87 3.21
N ILE A 77 13.77 -4.75 2.53
CA ILE A 77 14.23 -5.99 3.14
C ILE A 77 15.51 -5.65 3.91
N PRO A 78 15.55 -5.82 5.24
CA PRO A 78 16.74 -5.57 6.02
C PRO A 78 17.87 -6.52 5.60
N THR A 79 19.12 -6.14 5.87
CA THR A 79 20.25 -7.07 5.76
C THR A 79 20.00 -8.26 6.67
N VAL A 80 19.82 -9.44 6.06
CA VAL A 80 19.44 -10.68 6.74
C VAL A 80 20.60 -11.12 7.64
N GLU A 81 20.60 -10.71 8.90
CA GLU A 81 21.39 -11.36 9.93
C GLU A 81 20.69 -12.66 10.36
N ASN A 82 21.43 -13.59 10.97
CA ASN A 82 21.11 -15.02 11.14
C ASN A 82 19.76 -15.41 11.83
N GLY A 83 18.81 -14.48 12.04
CA GLY A 83 17.51 -14.69 12.69
C GLY A 83 16.25 -14.52 11.82
N ASP A 84 16.35 -14.05 10.57
CA ASP A 84 15.16 -13.73 9.74
C ASP A 84 14.65 -14.87 8.82
N TYR A 85 15.25 -16.07 8.90
CA TYR A 85 14.96 -17.23 8.03
C TYR A 85 13.52 -17.80 8.11
N GLY A 86 12.62 -17.20 8.91
CA GLY A 86 11.22 -17.64 9.05
C GLY A 86 10.17 -16.59 8.76
N LYS A 87 10.56 -15.34 8.43
CA LYS A 87 9.62 -14.26 8.15
C LYS A 87 9.23 -14.21 6.68
N SER A 88 7.98 -13.85 6.44
CA SER A 88 7.47 -13.49 5.11
C SER A 88 8.03 -12.14 4.65
N LEU A 89 8.02 -11.89 3.34
CA LEU A 89 8.40 -10.59 2.77
C LEU A 89 7.59 -9.43 3.38
N ALA A 90 6.29 -9.65 3.61
CA ALA A 90 5.44 -8.65 4.23
C ALA A 90 5.86 -8.33 5.67
N GLU A 91 6.24 -9.32 6.47
CA GLU A 91 6.74 -9.11 7.83
C GLU A 91 8.03 -8.30 7.83
N LEU A 92 8.98 -8.64 6.96
CA LEU A 92 10.26 -7.93 6.87
C LEU A 92 10.08 -6.47 6.43
N CYS A 93 9.29 -6.23 5.38
CA CYS A 93 9.06 -4.88 4.88
C CYS A 93 8.21 -4.03 5.84
N CYS A 94 7.32 -4.67 6.61
CA CYS A 94 6.48 -3.99 7.60
C CYS A 94 7.33 -3.30 8.67
N ASP A 95 8.34 -4.01 9.19
CA ASP A 95 9.24 -3.48 10.22
C ASP A 95 9.99 -2.25 9.69
N SER A 96 10.59 -2.33 8.50
CA SER A 96 11.29 -1.19 7.89
C SER A 96 10.37 -0.01 7.55
N LEU A 97 9.13 -0.25 7.11
CA LEU A 97 8.20 0.82 6.76
C LEU A 97 7.76 1.65 7.97
N LYS A 98 7.66 1.05 9.16
CA LYS A 98 7.32 1.79 10.40
C LYS A 98 8.34 2.87 10.72
N ASP A 99 9.61 2.65 10.38
CA ASP A 99 10.70 3.61 10.63
C ASP A 99 10.60 4.86 9.74
N PHE A 100 9.98 4.74 8.55
CA PHE A 100 9.83 5.88 7.64
C PHE A 100 8.85 6.94 8.17
N ASN A 101 7.78 6.51 8.83
CA ASN A 101 6.79 7.42 9.39
C ASN A 101 6.00 6.77 10.53
N PRO A 102 6.33 7.08 11.81
CA PRO A 102 5.62 6.54 12.98
C PRO A 102 4.13 6.91 13.05
N MET A 103 3.68 7.90 12.27
CA MET A 103 2.26 8.28 12.22
C MET A 103 1.41 7.34 11.37
N VAL A 104 2.03 6.50 10.53
CA VAL A 104 1.32 5.58 9.65
C VAL A 104 1.23 4.20 10.27
N GLN A 105 0.01 3.65 10.33
CA GLN A 105 -0.16 2.27 10.81
C GLN A 105 0.24 1.29 9.71
N VAL A 106 1.30 0.52 9.94
CA VAL A 106 1.74 -0.54 9.01
C VAL A 106 1.47 -1.90 9.64
N SER A 107 0.75 -2.76 8.91
CA SER A 107 0.38 -4.11 9.37
C SER A 107 0.56 -5.15 8.27
N VAL A 108 0.50 -6.44 8.66
CA VAL A 108 0.62 -7.57 7.74
C VAL A 108 -0.66 -8.39 7.73
N GLN A 109 -1.10 -8.78 6.55
CA GLN A 109 -2.15 -9.75 6.33
C GLN A 109 -1.55 -10.99 5.63
N LYS A 110 -1.67 -12.16 6.27
CA LYS A 110 -1.30 -13.46 5.68
C LYS A 110 -2.45 -14.06 4.88
N GLY A 111 -2.12 -14.89 3.91
CA GLY A 111 -3.03 -15.64 3.06
C GLY A 111 -3.01 -15.19 1.59
N GLU A 112 -3.53 -16.05 0.72
CA GLU A 112 -3.63 -15.75 -0.70
C GLU A 112 -4.85 -14.88 -1.02
N LEU A 113 -4.65 -13.87 -1.89
CA LEU A 113 -5.69 -12.93 -2.32
C LEU A 113 -6.97 -13.59 -2.84
N VAL A 114 -6.85 -14.75 -3.47
CA VAL A 114 -7.98 -15.50 -4.03
C VAL A 114 -8.95 -15.97 -2.94
N ASN A 115 -8.42 -16.27 -1.75
CA ASN A 115 -9.17 -16.81 -0.62
C ASN A 115 -9.86 -15.73 0.22
N PHE A 116 -9.46 -14.46 0.08
CA PHE A 116 -10.13 -13.38 0.80
C PHE A 116 -11.53 -13.11 0.25
N GLY A 117 -12.51 -13.04 1.15
CA GLY A 117 -13.88 -12.65 0.83
C GLY A 117 -13.99 -11.21 0.32
N VAL A 118 -15.16 -10.83 -0.18
CA VAL A 118 -15.41 -9.45 -0.62
C VAL A 118 -15.33 -8.49 0.58
N GLU A 119 -15.81 -8.94 1.74
CA GLU A 119 -15.86 -8.18 3.00
C GLU A 119 -14.48 -7.74 3.47
N PHE A 120 -13.44 -8.54 3.17
CA PHE A 120 -12.06 -8.18 3.49
C PHE A 120 -11.64 -6.88 2.78
N PHE A 121 -11.98 -6.73 1.51
CA PHE A 121 -11.58 -5.58 0.70
C PHE A 121 -12.34 -4.29 1.06
N GLU A 122 -13.48 -4.40 1.75
CA GLU A 122 -14.25 -3.25 2.25
C GLU A 122 -13.47 -2.40 3.27
N ASN A 123 -12.50 -3.02 3.95
CA ASN A 123 -11.63 -2.36 4.92
C ASN A 123 -10.64 -1.39 4.29
N PHE A 124 -10.51 -1.36 2.96
CA PHE A 124 -9.53 -0.55 2.26
C PHE A 124 -10.19 0.48 1.34
N ASP A 125 -9.54 1.63 1.19
CA ASP A 125 -9.92 2.67 0.24
C ASP A 125 -9.20 2.46 -1.10
N VAL A 126 -8.00 1.86 -1.03
CA VAL A 126 -7.13 1.57 -2.18
C VAL A 126 -6.57 0.16 -2.05
N VAL A 127 -6.59 -0.59 -3.15
CA VAL A 127 -5.98 -1.93 -3.27
C VAL A 127 -4.96 -1.90 -4.40
N VAL A 128 -3.72 -2.24 -4.11
CA VAL A 128 -2.61 -2.26 -5.06
C VAL A 128 -2.06 -3.68 -5.17
N ILE A 129 -2.10 -4.24 -6.36
CA ILE A 129 -1.70 -5.63 -6.62
C ILE A 129 -0.52 -5.71 -7.58
N ASN A 130 0.52 -6.43 -7.18
CA ASN A 130 1.70 -6.76 -7.97
C ASN A 130 2.01 -8.26 -7.84
N SER A 131 2.86 -8.79 -8.72
CA SER A 131 3.43 -10.15 -8.60
C SER A 131 2.42 -11.32 -8.55
N CYS A 132 1.23 -11.16 -9.12
CA CYS A 132 0.28 -12.27 -9.29
C CYS A 132 -0.23 -12.39 -10.74
N SER A 133 -0.93 -13.50 -11.01
CA SER A 133 -1.49 -13.79 -12.33
C SER A 133 -2.57 -12.76 -12.72
N LEU A 134 -2.78 -12.61 -14.03
CA LEU A 134 -3.85 -11.76 -14.55
C LEU A 134 -5.24 -12.20 -14.05
N SER A 135 -5.46 -13.51 -13.88
CA SER A 135 -6.72 -14.03 -13.34
C SER A 135 -6.95 -13.58 -11.90
N THR A 136 -5.92 -13.61 -11.05
CA THR A 136 -6.02 -13.09 -9.68
C THR A 136 -6.28 -11.59 -9.66
N LYS A 137 -5.56 -10.80 -10.48
CA LYS A 137 -5.79 -9.35 -10.61
C LYS A 137 -7.23 -9.02 -10.99
N LYS A 138 -7.78 -9.71 -12.00
CA LYS A 138 -9.17 -9.57 -12.43
C LYS A 138 -10.14 -9.96 -11.32
N SER A 139 -9.92 -11.11 -10.69
CA SER A 139 -10.76 -11.58 -9.58
C SER A 139 -10.80 -10.59 -8.43
N VAL A 140 -9.67 -9.98 -8.05
CA VAL A 140 -9.64 -8.99 -6.97
C VAL A 140 -10.32 -7.70 -7.41
N ASN A 141 -10.09 -7.22 -8.63
CA ASN A 141 -10.79 -6.03 -9.14
C ASN A 141 -12.32 -6.22 -9.16
N ASP A 142 -12.78 -7.40 -9.59
CA ASP A 142 -14.22 -7.73 -9.59
C ASP A 142 -14.79 -7.79 -8.17
N LYS A 143 -14.01 -8.24 -7.18
CA LYS A 143 -14.41 -8.14 -5.76
C LYS A 143 -14.50 -6.68 -5.32
N CYS A 144 -13.53 -5.83 -5.66
CA CYS A 144 -13.55 -4.39 -5.35
C CYS A 144 -14.74 -3.64 -6.00
N ARG A 145 -15.17 -4.04 -7.21
CA ARG A 145 -16.33 -3.46 -7.90
C ARG A 145 -17.67 -3.86 -7.32
N LYS A 146 -17.74 -4.98 -6.58
CA LYS A 146 -18.98 -5.47 -5.94
C LYS A 146 -19.25 -4.79 -4.60
N LEU A 147 -18.29 -4.06 -4.06
CA LEU A 147 -18.42 -3.35 -2.79
C LEU A 147 -19.42 -2.20 -2.91
N SER A 148 -20.18 -1.97 -1.84
CA SER A 148 -21.05 -0.80 -1.69
C SER A 148 -20.23 0.50 -1.60
N LYS A 149 -19.09 0.41 -0.90
CA LYS A 149 -18.08 1.45 -0.79
C LYS A 149 -17.18 1.47 -2.03
N ARG A 150 -16.87 2.66 -2.55
CA ARG A 150 -15.88 2.83 -3.63
C ARG A 150 -14.48 2.47 -3.12
N THR A 151 -13.88 1.45 -3.71
CA THR A 151 -12.49 1.06 -3.50
C THR A 151 -11.72 1.21 -4.81
N ALA A 152 -10.65 2.00 -4.80
CA ALA A 152 -9.79 2.18 -5.96
C ALA A 152 -8.87 0.96 -6.11
N PHE A 153 -8.72 0.47 -7.33
CA PHE A 153 -7.90 -0.70 -7.63
C PHE A 153 -6.77 -0.33 -8.58
N TYR A 154 -5.56 -0.80 -8.26
CA TYR A 154 -4.36 -0.57 -9.04
C TYR A 154 -3.62 -1.89 -9.26
N THR A 155 -3.02 -2.03 -10.43
CA THR A 155 -1.94 -3.00 -10.62
C THR A 155 -0.72 -2.31 -11.14
N VAL A 156 0.44 -2.76 -10.68
CA VAL A 156 1.74 -2.26 -11.12
C VAL A 156 2.58 -3.48 -11.46
N ASP A 157 3.28 -3.47 -12.59
CA ASP A 157 4.27 -4.49 -12.93
C ASP A 157 5.47 -3.85 -13.62
N CYS A 158 6.67 -4.34 -13.29
CA CYS A 158 7.89 -3.97 -13.98
C CYS A 158 8.57 -5.25 -14.48
N ARG A 159 8.96 -5.27 -15.76
CA ARG A 159 9.63 -6.40 -16.43
C ARG A 159 10.77 -5.86 -17.28
N GLY A 160 12.00 -6.02 -16.80
CA GLY A 160 13.17 -5.42 -17.44
C GLY A 160 13.03 -3.90 -17.53
N SER A 161 13.15 -3.34 -18.73
CA SER A 161 13.00 -1.91 -19.00
C SER A 161 11.55 -1.43 -19.15
N CYS A 162 10.56 -2.32 -19.07
CA CYS A 162 9.15 -1.99 -19.27
C CYS A 162 8.40 -1.93 -17.94
N GLY A 163 7.51 -0.94 -17.81
CA GLY A 163 6.59 -0.80 -16.70
C GLY A 163 5.15 -0.69 -17.18
N GLU A 164 4.22 -1.27 -16.43
CA GLU A 164 2.78 -1.17 -16.66
C GLU A 164 2.10 -0.73 -15.36
N ILE A 165 1.17 0.22 -15.48
CA ILE A 165 0.24 0.59 -14.42
C ILE A 165 -1.17 0.53 -15.00
N PHE A 166 -2.05 -0.19 -14.32
CA PHE A 166 -3.48 -0.19 -14.59
C PHE A 166 -4.21 0.40 -13.39
N VAL A 167 -5.25 1.19 -13.67
CA VAL A 167 -6.03 1.90 -12.66
C VAL A 167 -7.52 1.70 -12.94
N ASP A 168 -8.25 1.35 -11.90
CA ASP A 168 -9.71 1.31 -11.89
C ASP A 168 -10.23 2.08 -10.67
N LEU A 169 -10.71 3.29 -10.92
CA LEU A 169 -11.31 4.16 -9.90
C LEU A 169 -12.84 4.05 -9.87
N GLN A 170 -13.42 3.20 -10.73
CA GLN A 170 -14.86 3.12 -10.94
C GLN A 170 -15.45 4.50 -11.29
N LYS A 171 -16.61 4.86 -10.74
CA LYS A 171 -17.17 6.21 -10.86
C LYS A 171 -16.47 7.15 -9.87
N TYR A 172 -15.43 7.85 -10.34
CA TYR A 172 -14.66 8.78 -9.52
C TYR A 172 -14.92 10.24 -9.91
N VAL A 173 -15.15 11.08 -8.90
CA VAL A 173 -15.29 12.54 -9.03
C VAL A 173 -14.20 13.16 -8.18
N TYR A 174 -13.47 14.12 -8.75
CA TYR A 174 -12.40 14.85 -8.09
C TYR A 174 -12.62 16.36 -8.24
N SER A 175 -12.12 17.12 -7.26
CA SER A 175 -12.02 18.57 -7.36
C SER A 175 -10.87 18.94 -8.30
N LYS A 176 -11.09 19.93 -9.17
CA LYS A 176 -10.02 20.53 -9.97
C LYS A 176 -9.17 21.47 -9.11
#